data_AF-A0A811N363-F1
#
_entry.id   AF-A0A811N363-F1
#
_cell.length_a   1.000
_cell.length_b   1.000
_cell.length_c   1.000
_cell.angle_alpha   90.00
_cell.angle_beta   90.00
_cell.angle_gamma   90.00
#
_symmetry.space_group_name_H-M   'P 1'
#
loop_
_entity.id
_entity.type
_entity.pdbx_description
1 polymer ?
#
loop_
_entity_poly.entity_id
_entity_poly.type
_entity_poly.pdbx_seq_one_letter_code
_entity_poly.pdbx_strand_id
1 'polypeptide(L)'
;MVQRLPSSIAQLKNLRHLTVLKRETSDFLKPYPGTAVGVPDGLENLASLQTLKYVEADKKMVRSLAKLEQMRSLEISVIDASFAADLSSSISRMSFLLRLGVAIKPGVDAVLDLESISRPPLKLQKLALTGRLARGKLPPWICFLTSLVQLRLCGCQIAQDSLVLLAALPRLVNFSLIGAYHDKDMIFTEGSFPTLRKLTLEGLPNLSHIAFQQGCLMDQRDLALGHCTELTETPLGMENLKHIQNMELFGMPSEFVGKLKEQNSDAEYHNPASSDFYQAPRFLRLTRFVERNR
;
A
#
# COMPACT_ATOMS: atom_id res chain seq x y z
N MET A 1 13.47 -20.90 13.86
CA MET A 1 12.46 -20.11 13.14
C MET A 1 11.26 -20.99 12.84
N VAL A 2 10.03 -20.51 13.07
CA VAL A 2 8.82 -21.25 12.68
C VAL A 2 8.68 -21.18 11.16
N GLN A 3 9.01 -22.27 10.49
CA GLN A 3 8.85 -22.37 9.03
C GLN A 3 7.41 -22.72 8.63
N ARG A 4 6.70 -23.48 9.48
CA ARG A 4 5.30 -23.87 9.31
C ARG A 4 4.57 -23.76 10.65
N LEU A 5 3.33 -23.29 10.62
CA LEU A 5 2.47 -23.29 11.80
C LEU A 5 2.04 -24.73 12.15
N PRO A 6 1.96 -25.11 13.44
CA PRO A 6 1.60 -26.48 13.84
C PRO A 6 0.12 -26.77 13.58
N SER A 7 -0.21 -27.98 13.12
CA SER A 7 -1.60 -28.39 12.82
C SER A 7 -2.55 -28.33 14.02
N SER A 8 -2.02 -28.40 15.24
CA SER A 8 -2.79 -28.20 16.47
C SER A 8 -3.46 -26.82 16.55
N ILE A 9 -2.97 -25.81 15.80
CA ILE A 9 -3.58 -24.48 15.79
C ILE A 9 -5.04 -24.53 15.30
N ALA A 10 -5.38 -25.47 14.42
CA ALA A 10 -6.73 -25.68 13.90
C ALA A 10 -7.73 -26.13 14.98
N GLN A 11 -7.24 -26.59 16.14
CA GLN A 11 -8.09 -26.97 17.27
C GLN A 11 -8.52 -25.77 18.13
N LEU A 12 -7.90 -24.60 17.94
CA LEU A 12 -8.15 -23.39 18.73
C LEU A 12 -9.39 -22.64 18.22
N LYS A 13 -10.59 -23.21 18.39
CA LYS A 13 -11.86 -22.65 17.88
C LYS A 13 -12.18 -21.22 18.34
N ASN A 14 -11.61 -20.79 19.47
CA ASN A 14 -11.78 -19.45 20.04
C ASN A 14 -10.66 -18.47 19.63
N LEU A 15 -9.71 -18.90 18.80
CA LEU A 15 -8.61 -18.04 18.34
C LEU A 15 -9.17 -16.88 17.50
N ARG A 16 -8.88 -15.65 17.92
CA ARG A 16 -9.31 -14.43 17.22
C ARG A 16 -8.21 -13.77 16.41
N HIS A 17 -6.96 -13.95 16.82
CA HIS A 17 -5.83 -13.27 16.18
C HIS A 17 -4.70 -14.27 15.94
N LEU A 18 -4.29 -14.37 14.68
CA LEU A 18 -3.14 -15.14 14.25
C LEU A 18 -2.22 -14.23 13.42
N THR A 19 -1.06 -13.92 13.98
CA THR A 19 -0.04 -13.09 13.31
C THR A 19 1.24 -13.90 13.29
N VAL A 20 1.77 -14.16 12.10
CA VAL A 20 2.95 -15.01 11.97
C VAL A 20 4.17 -14.16 11.66
N LEU A 21 5.12 -14.11 12.57
CA LEU A 21 6.32 -13.29 12.41
C LEU A 21 7.52 -14.22 12.21
N LYS A 22 8.18 -14.12 11.05
CA LYS A 22 9.49 -14.76 10.84
C LYS A 22 10.59 -13.77 11.21
N ARG A 23 11.59 -14.26 11.95
CA ARG A 23 12.77 -13.53 12.41
C ARG A 23 13.96 -13.91 11.53
N GLU A 24 14.65 -12.94 10.95
CA GLU A 24 15.85 -13.21 10.13
C GLU A 24 17.17 -13.01 10.88
N THR A 25 17.17 -12.34 12.04
CA THR A 25 18.37 -12.10 12.85
C THR A 25 18.13 -12.33 14.36
N SER A 26 19.21 -12.49 15.13
CA SER A 26 19.25 -12.72 16.58
C SER A 26 19.00 -11.47 17.45
N ASP A 27 18.85 -10.29 16.83
CA ASP A 27 18.68 -9.04 17.57
C ASP A 27 17.23 -8.85 18.03
N PHE A 28 17.04 -8.81 19.35
CA PHE A 28 15.75 -8.75 20.05
C PHE A 28 14.99 -7.43 19.93
N LEU A 29 15.46 -6.48 19.10
CA LEU A 29 14.96 -5.11 19.11
C LEU A 29 13.97 -4.78 17.97
N LYS A 30 13.85 -5.59 16.91
CA LYS A 30 12.96 -5.27 15.76
C LYS A 30 12.29 -6.52 15.16
N PRO A 31 11.03 -6.83 15.51
CA PRO A 31 10.27 -7.89 14.85
C PRO A 31 9.93 -7.48 13.41
N TYR A 32 10.53 -8.14 12.42
CA TYR A 32 10.23 -7.94 11.00
C TYR A 32 9.00 -8.74 10.56
N PRO A 33 8.18 -8.25 9.61
CA PRO A 33 7.16 -9.06 8.96
C PRO A 33 7.85 -10.05 8.01
N GLY A 34 8.39 -11.13 8.57
CA GLY A 34 8.81 -12.26 7.75
C GLY A 34 7.58 -13.10 7.43
N THR A 35 7.29 -13.28 6.13
CA THR A 35 6.20 -14.13 5.66
C THR A 35 6.48 -15.57 6.09
N ALA A 36 5.58 -16.15 6.89
CA ALA A 36 5.68 -17.55 7.25
C ALA A 36 5.13 -18.45 6.14
N VAL A 37 5.83 -19.57 5.91
CA VAL A 37 5.53 -20.52 4.84
C VAL A 37 4.43 -21.48 5.30
N GLY A 38 3.22 -21.30 4.78
CA GLY A 38 2.13 -22.25 4.95
C GLY A 38 1.44 -22.20 6.31
N VAL A 39 0.14 -21.92 6.27
CA VAL A 39 -0.77 -22.22 7.38
C VAL A 39 -1.12 -23.70 7.33
N PRO A 40 -1.20 -24.39 8.48
CA PRO A 40 -1.59 -25.77 8.54
C PRO A 40 -3.02 -25.96 8.04
N ASP A 41 -3.28 -27.18 7.61
CA ASP A 41 -4.61 -27.67 7.32
C ASP A 41 -5.59 -27.39 8.47
N GLY A 42 -6.82 -26.99 8.14
CA GLY A 42 -7.86 -26.68 9.12
C GLY A 42 -7.98 -25.21 9.51
N LEU A 43 -7.38 -24.28 8.75
CA LEU A 43 -7.62 -22.83 8.89
C LEU A 43 -9.12 -22.51 8.85
N GLU A 44 -9.88 -23.23 8.03
CA GLU A 44 -11.32 -23.11 7.89
C GLU A 44 -12.11 -23.46 9.16
N ASN A 45 -11.49 -24.13 10.14
CA ASN A 45 -12.10 -24.45 11.44
C ASN A 45 -12.02 -23.29 12.44
N LEU A 46 -11.23 -22.25 12.14
CA LEU A 46 -11.04 -21.08 13.00
C LEU A 46 -12.14 -20.03 12.76
N ALA A 47 -13.40 -20.42 12.92
CA ALA A 47 -14.56 -19.57 12.62
C ALA A 47 -14.59 -18.23 13.41
N SER A 48 -13.94 -18.18 14.57
CA SER A 48 -13.80 -16.97 15.40
C SER A 48 -12.66 -16.04 14.96
N LEU A 49 -11.89 -16.39 13.93
CA LEU A 49 -10.69 -15.66 13.53
C LEU A 49 -11.05 -14.31 12.90
N GLN A 50 -10.50 -13.24 13.47
CA GLN A 50 -10.72 -11.86 13.05
C GLN A 50 -9.47 -11.20 12.49
N THR A 51 -8.28 -11.74 12.76
CA THR A 51 -7.01 -11.21 12.26
C THR A 51 -6.13 -12.35 11.79
N LEU A 52 -5.67 -12.24 10.55
CA LEU A 52 -4.67 -13.11 9.95
C LEU A 52 -3.63 -12.25 9.24
N LYS A 53 -2.36 -12.33 9.65
CA LYS A 53 -1.30 -11.48 9.10
C LYS A 53 0.00 -12.21 8.83
N TYR A 54 0.70 -11.74 7.78
CA TYR A 54 2.05 -12.13 7.37
C TYR A 54 2.18 -13.61 7.00
N VAL A 55 1.18 -14.07 6.23
CA VAL A 55 1.08 -15.46 5.82
C VAL A 55 1.29 -15.60 4.33
N GLU A 56 2.09 -16.59 3.93
CA GLU A 56 2.16 -17.03 2.55
C GLU A 56 0.99 -17.98 2.24
N ALA A 57 0.15 -17.58 1.28
CA ALA A 57 -1.08 -18.27 0.93
C ALA A 57 -0.91 -19.12 -0.34
N ASP A 58 -1.18 -20.42 -0.20
CA ASP A 58 -1.38 -21.34 -1.30
C ASP A 58 -2.86 -21.44 -1.70
N LYS A 59 -3.14 -22.23 -2.75
CA LYS A 59 -4.50 -22.42 -3.27
C LYS A 59 -5.49 -22.92 -2.21
N LYS A 60 -5.08 -23.88 -1.37
CA LYS A 60 -5.94 -24.50 -0.37
C LYS A 60 -6.27 -23.52 0.73
N MET A 61 -5.27 -22.77 1.18
CA MET A 61 -5.44 -21.72 2.17
C MET A 61 -6.37 -20.63 1.66
N VAL A 62 -6.15 -20.12 0.44
CA VAL A 62 -7.02 -19.09 -0.15
C VAL A 62 -8.47 -19.55 -0.15
N ARG A 63 -8.77 -20.78 -0.57
CA ARG A 63 -10.14 -21.34 -0.51
C ARG A 63 -10.69 -21.46 0.91
N SER A 64 -9.83 -21.75 1.88
CA SER A 64 -10.21 -21.86 3.29
C SER A 64 -10.61 -20.50 3.88
N LEU A 65 -10.02 -19.40 3.39
CA LEU A 65 -10.39 -18.03 3.79
C LEU A 65 -11.86 -17.72 3.52
N ALA A 66 -12.48 -18.36 2.53
CA ALA A 66 -13.89 -18.17 2.24
C ALA A 66 -14.81 -18.51 3.43
N LYS A 67 -14.39 -19.39 4.35
CA LYS A 67 -15.16 -19.73 5.57
C LYS A 67 -14.95 -18.75 6.72
N LEU A 68 -13.99 -17.84 6.62
CA LEU A 68 -13.62 -16.90 7.68
C LEU A 68 -14.37 -15.56 7.54
N GLU A 69 -15.69 -15.60 7.64
CA GLU A 69 -16.55 -14.44 7.40
C GLU A 69 -16.40 -13.32 8.45
N GLN A 70 -15.92 -13.67 9.65
CA GLN A 70 -15.67 -12.72 10.77
C GLN A 70 -14.33 -11.97 10.64
N MET A 71 -13.62 -12.15 9.52
CA MET A 71 -12.33 -11.51 9.27
C MET A 71 -12.44 -9.98 9.28
N ARG A 72 -11.59 -9.33 10.07
CA ARG A 72 -11.49 -7.86 10.18
C ARG A 72 -10.17 -7.33 9.63
N SER A 73 -9.11 -8.15 9.64
CA SER A 73 -7.78 -7.75 9.20
C SER A 73 -7.07 -8.92 8.55
N LEU A 74 -6.86 -8.84 7.24
CA LEU A 74 -6.19 -9.86 6.45
C LEU A 74 -4.94 -9.27 5.81
N GLU A 75 -3.77 -9.86 6.04
CA GLU A 75 -2.53 -9.52 5.34
C GLU A 75 -1.85 -10.82 4.87
N ILE A 76 -1.81 -11.04 3.57
CA ILE A 76 -1.29 -12.27 2.96
C ILE A 76 -0.36 -11.98 1.76
N SER A 77 0.53 -12.92 1.49
CA SER A 77 1.34 -12.97 0.28
C SER A 77 0.92 -14.18 -0.56
N VAL A 78 0.44 -13.96 -1.77
CA VAL A 78 0.01 -15.02 -2.69
C VAL A 78 1.21 -15.47 -3.53
N ILE A 79 1.39 -16.77 -3.61
CA ILE A 79 2.53 -17.40 -4.30
C ILE A 79 2.35 -17.39 -5.82
N ASP A 80 1.10 -17.61 -6.28
CA ASP A 80 0.78 -17.80 -7.69
C ASP A 80 -0.47 -17.00 -8.07
N ALA A 81 -0.37 -16.28 -9.19
CA ALA A 81 -1.46 -15.50 -9.77
C ALA A 81 -2.68 -16.36 -10.14
N SER A 82 -2.51 -17.65 -10.38
CA SER A 82 -3.61 -18.58 -10.66
C SER A 82 -4.64 -18.66 -9.51
N PHE A 83 -4.30 -18.20 -8.31
CA PHE A 83 -5.21 -18.18 -7.14
C PHE A 83 -6.00 -16.88 -7.00
N ALA A 84 -5.80 -15.89 -7.88
CA ALA A 84 -6.43 -14.56 -7.76
C ALA A 84 -7.97 -14.63 -7.77
N ALA A 85 -8.57 -15.54 -8.55
CA ALA A 85 -10.02 -15.75 -8.58
C ALA A 85 -10.55 -16.34 -7.26
N ASP A 86 -9.88 -17.37 -6.73
CA ASP A 86 -10.21 -17.98 -5.44
C ASP A 86 -10.07 -16.93 -4.31
N LEU A 87 -9.08 -16.04 -4.40
CA LEU A 87 -8.86 -14.95 -3.43
C LEU A 87 -9.98 -13.91 -3.50
N SER A 88 -10.32 -13.46 -4.70
CA SER A 88 -11.40 -12.49 -4.91
C SER A 88 -12.74 -13.00 -4.39
N SER A 89 -13.04 -14.27 -4.66
CA SER A 89 -14.22 -14.95 -4.12
C SER A 89 -14.21 -14.99 -2.59
N SER A 90 -13.06 -15.31 -1.99
CA SER A 90 -12.91 -15.37 -0.53
C SER A 90 -13.07 -14.01 0.14
N ILE A 91 -12.47 -12.96 -0.41
CA ILE A 91 -12.62 -11.57 0.08
C ILE A 91 -14.07 -11.12 -0.02
N SER A 92 -14.80 -11.52 -1.07
CA SER A 92 -16.22 -11.17 -1.26
C SER A 92 -17.14 -11.70 -0.16
N ARG A 93 -16.68 -12.65 0.67
CA ARG A 93 -17.44 -13.19 1.82
C ARG A 93 -17.11 -12.48 3.15
N MET A 94 -16.09 -11.61 3.18
CA MET A 94 -15.61 -10.94 4.40
C MET A 94 -16.27 -9.57 4.62
N SER A 95 -17.54 -9.57 5.04
CA SER A 95 -18.33 -8.34 5.20
C SER A 95 -17.85 -7.39 6.32
N PHE A 96 -17.01 -7.87 7.24
CA PHE A 96 -16.46 -7.09 8.35
C PHE A 96 -15.01 -6.63 8.13
N LEU A 97 -14.47 -6.79 6.92
CA LEU A 97 -13.07 -6.51 6.63
C LEU A 97 -12.78 -5.01 6.72
N LEU A 98 -11.87 -4.64 7.63
CA LEU A 98 -11.42 -3.26 7.86
C LEU A 98 -10.02 -3.01 7.31
N ARG A 99 -9.19 -4.06 7.21
CA ARG A 99 -7.81 -3.97 6.73
C ARG A 99 -7.51 -5.12 5.79
N LEU A 100 -6.99 -4.79 4.62
CA LEU A 100 -6.60 -5.75 3.59
C LEU A 100 -5.20 -5.42 3.09
N GLY A 101 -4.30 -6.38 3.21
CA GLY A 101 -2.98 -6.39 2.61
C GLY A 101 -2.84 -7.59 1.70
N VAL A 102 -2.57 -7.37 0.41
CA VAL A 102 -2.32 -8.46 -0.54
C VAL A 102 -1.02 -8.15 -1.28
N ALA A 103 -0.07 -9.06 -1.17
CA ALA A 103 1.14 -9.05 -1.98
C ALA A 103 1.12 -10.23 -2.94
N ILE A 104 1.46 -10.03 -4.20
CA ILE A 104 1.73 -11.11 -5.14
C ILE A 104 3.24 -11.23 -5.35
N LYS A 105 3.76 -12.46 -5.32
CA LYS A 105 5.19 -12.69 -5.59
C LYS A 105 5.53 -12.30 -7.04
N PRO A 106 6.68 -11.64 -7.29
CA PRO A 106 7.09 -11.29 -8.64
C PRO A 106 7.26 -12.54 -9.52
N GLY A 107 6.65 -12.52 -10.70
CA GLY A 107 6.78 -13.53 -11.75
C GLY A 107 6.42 -12.91 -13.10
N VAL A 108 6.91 -13.50 -14.20
CA VAL A 108 6.85 -12.91 -15.56
C VAL A 108 5.43 -12.47 -15.95
N ASP A 109 4.41 -13.19 -15.50
CA ASP A 109 2.98 -12.90 -15.79
C ASP A 109 2.10 -12.77 -14.53
N ALA A 110 2.72 -12.69 -13.35
CA ALA A 110 1.96 -12.62 -12.11
C ALA A 110 1.25 -11.25 -11.98
N VAL A 111 -0.08 -11.27 -12.06
CA VAL A 111 -0.96 -10.11 -11.88
C VAL A 111 -2.04 -10.40 -10.84
N LEU A 112 -2.39 -9.36 -10.09
CA LEU A 112 -3.49 -9.40 -9.13
C LEU A 112 -4.75 -8.84 -9.79
N ASP A 113 -5.74 -9.70 -10.06
CA ASP A 113 -7.05 -9.27 -10.52
C ASP A 113 -7.99 -9.05 -9.33
N LEU A 114 -8.40 -7.79 -9.15
CA LEU A 114 -9.33 -7.36 -8.10
C LEU A 114 -10.71 -7.00 -8.66
N GLU A 115 -10.90 -6.94 -9.98
CA GLU A 115 -12.22 -6.69 -10.58
C GLU A 115 -13.18 -7.86 -10.34
N SER A 116 -12.64 -9.07 -10.17
CA SER A 116 -13.39 -10.29 -9.86
C SER A 116 -14.04 -10.31 -8.45
N ILE A 117 -13.81 -9.28 -7.62
CA ILE A 117 -14.46 -9.14 -6.31
C ILE A 117 -15.91 -8.69 -6.52
N SER A 118 -16.85 -9.62 -6.43
CA SER A 118 -18.28 -9.37 -6.65
C SER A 118 -18.94 -8.57 -5.52
N ARG A 119 -18.40 -8.66 -4.30
CA ARG A 119 -18.87 -7.90 -3.13
C ARG A 119 -17.70 -7.16 -2.47
N PRO A 120 -17.43 -5.91 -2.89
CA PRO A 120 -16.35 -5.12 -2.33
C PRO A 120 -16.50 -4.92 -0.81
N PRO A 121 -15.41 -4.95 -0.03
CA PRO A 121 -15.46 -4.72 1.41
C PRO A 121 -15.65 -3.22 1.71
N LEU A 122 -16.89 -2.72 1.66
CA LEU A 122 -17.19 -1.27 1.78
C LEU A 122 -16.77 -0.63 3.10
N LYS A 123 -16.54 -1.42 4.15
CA LYS A 123 -16.04 -0.97 5.47
C LYS A 123 -14.51 -0.87 5.54
N LEU A 124 -13.81 -1.12 4.43
CA LEU A 124 -12.36 -1.14 4.41
C LEU A 124 -11.79 0.24 4.75
N GLN A 125 -10.89 0.27 5.74
CA GLN A 125 -10.22 1.48 6.21
C GLN A 125 -8.76 1.53 5.78
N LYS A 126 -8.12 0.36 5.59
CA LYS A 126 -6.74 0.27 5.12
C LYS A 126 -6.62 -0.74 4.00
N LEU A 127 -6.04 -0.30 2.88
CA LEU A 127 -5.73 -1.15 1.74
C LEU A 127 -4.22 -1.04 1.41
N ALA A 128 -3.55 -2.18 1.36
CA ALA A 128 -2.18 -2.29 0.89
C ALA A 128 -2.10 -3.35 -0.22
N LEU A 129 -1.65 -2.94 -1.40
CA LEU A 129 -1.48 -3.82 -2.55
C LEU A 129 -0.01 -3.81 -2.96
N THR A 130 0.53 -4.99 -3.25
CA THR A 130 1.91 -5.13 -3.70
C THR A 130 1.99 -6.09 -4.88
N GLY A 131 2.65 -5.65 -5.95
CA GLY A 131 2.76 -6.32 -7.23
C GLY A 131 1.74 -5.82 -8.25
N ARG A 132 1.92 -6.24 -9.50
CA ARG A 132 1.21 -5.71 -10.68
C ARG A 132 -0.28 -6.00 -10.60
N LEU A 133 -1.10 -5.01 -10.93
CA LEU A 133 -2.55 -5.19 -11.06
C LEU A 133 -2.90 -5.68 -12.46
N ALA A 134 -3.94 -6.50 -12.56
CA ALA A 134 -4.51 -6.86 -13.85
C ALA A 134 -4.95 -5.58 -14.60
N ARG A 135 -4.63 -5.51 -15.90
CA ARG A 135 -4.92 -4.35 -16.77
C ARG A 135 -4.23 -3.04 -16.35
N GLY A 136 -3.28 -3.06 -15.39
CA GLY A 136 -2.56 -1.87 -14.96
C GLY A 136 -3.46 -0.78 -14.35
N LYS A 137 -4.57 -1.17 -13.70
CA LYS A 137 -5.53 -0.23 -13.13
C LYS A 137 -6.18 -0.73 -11.85
N LEU A 138 -6.65 0.20 -11.04
CA LEU A 138 -7.52 -0.13 -9.91
C LEU A 138 -8.93 -0.52 -10.41
N PRO A 139 -9.60 -1.45 -9.70
CA PRO A 139 -10.96 -1.81 -10.07
C PRO A 139 -11.94 -0.64 -9.81
N PRO A 140 -13.00 -0.48 -10.63
CA PRO A 140 -13.94 0.64 -10.50
C PRO A 140 -14.58 0.75 -9.11
N TRP A 141 -14.80 -0.38 -8.43
CA TRP A 141 -15.43 -0.39 -7.12
C TRP A 141 -14.61 0.31 -6.03
N ILE A 142 -13.33 0.65 -6.27
CA ILE A 142 -12.50 1.35 -5.31
C ILE A 142 -13.09 2.71 -4.92
N CYS A 143 -13.81 3.37 -5.84
CA CYS A 143 -14.45 4.66 -5.57
C CYS A 143 -15.59 4.56 -4.53
N PHE A 144 -16.11 3.35 -4.26
CA PHE A 144 -17.13 3.12 -3.24
C PHE A 144 -16.57 2.89 -1.83
N LEU A 145 -15.25 2.85 -1.66
CA LEU A 145 -14.61 2.66 -0.35
C LEU A 145 -14.61 3.95 0.49
N THR A 146 -15.78 4.46 0.83
CA THR A 146 -15.94 5.75 1.56
C THR A 146 -15.34 5.75 2.97
N SER A 147 -15.04 4.56 3.52
CA SER A 147 -14.36 4.40 4.81
C SER A 147 -12.84 4.33 4.70
N LEU A 148 -12.26 4.35 3.50
CA LEU A 148 -10.83 4.16 3.28
C LEU A 148 -10.03 5.36 3.79
N VAL A 149 -9.16 5.11 4.77
CA VAL A 149 -8.30 6.11 5.40
C VAL A 149 -6.87 6.03 4.88
N GLN A 150 -6.41 4.83 4.55
CA GLN A 150 -5.04 4.58 4.13
C GLN A 150 -5.00 3.68 2.90
N LEU A 151 -4.31 4.15 1.85
CA LEU A 151 -4.05 3.40 0.64
C LEU A 151 -2.54 3.35 0.38
N ARG A 152 -2.01 2.13 0.20
CA ARG A 152 -0.63 1.91 -0.21
C ARG A 152 -0.60 1.00 -1.42
N LEU A 153 0.03 1.47 -2.49
CA LEU A 153 0.26 0.69 -3.70
C LEU A 153 1.77 0.57 -3.91
N CYS A 154 2.23 -0.66 -4.11
CA CYS A 154 3.63 -0.96 -4.36
C CYS A 154 3.77 -1.81 -5.63
N GLY A 155 4.49 -1.35 -6.64
CA GLY A 155 4.70 -2.15 -7.86
C GLY A 155 3.42 -2.44 -8.65
N CYS A 156 2.35 -1.67 -8.44
CA CYS A 156 1.02 -1.93 -9.03
C CYS A 156 0.89 -1.55 -10.50
N GLN A 157 1.78 -0.69 -11.01
CA GLN A 157 1.77 -0.19 -12.40
C GLN A 157 0.42 0.43 -12.79
N ILE A 158 -0.15 1.29 -11.93
CA ILE A 158 -1.35 2.07 -12.21
C ILE A 158 -1.05 3.31 -13.05
N ALA A 159 -2.09 3.85 -13.70
CA ALA A 159 -2.08 5.07 -14.50
C ALA A 159 -2.94 6.18 -13.88
N GLN A 160 -3.00 7.33 -14.54
CA GLN A 160 -3.80 8.49 -14.14
C GLN A 160 -5.29 8.16 -13.95
N ASP A 161 -5.85 7.23 -14.74
CA ASP A 161 -7.24 6.77 -14.64
C ASP A 161 -7.60 6.24 -13.24
N SER A 162 -6.64 5.58 -12.59
CA SER A 162 -6.77 5.03 -11.25
C SER A 162 -6.77 6.12 -10.18
N LEU A 163 -6.09 7.24 -10.43
CA LEU A 163 -6.14 8.41 -9.54
C LEU A 163 -7.52 9.08 -9.58
N VAL A 164 -8.16 9.13 -10.77
CA VAL A 164 -9.53 9.66 -10.92
C VAL A 164 -10.52 8.88 -10.05
N LEU A 165 -10.38 7.54 -9.97
CA LEU A 165 -11.23 6.72 -9.10
C LEU A 165 -11.06 7.01 -7.61
N LEU A 166 -9.87 7.44 -7.20
CA LEU A 166 -9.52 7.72 -5.81
C LEU A 166 -9.82 9.18 -5.40
N ALA A 167 -9.90 10.09 -6.37
CA ALA A 167 -9.97 11.52 -6.17
C ALA A 167 -11.13 11.95 -5.25
N ALA A 168 -12.28 11.28 -5.33
CA ALA A 168 -13.47 11.63 -4.56
C ALA A 168 -13.58 10.92 -3.20
N LEU A 169 -12.57 10.14 -2.79
CA LEU A 169 -12.65 9.38 -1.53
C LEU A 169 -12.67 10.33 -0.32
N PRO A 170 -13.75 10.35 0.48
CA PRO A 170 -14.01 11.42 1.45
C PRO A 170 -13.21 11.31 2.74
N ARG A 171 -12.48 10.20 2.94
CA ARG A 171 -11.76 9.92 4.19
C ARG A 171 -10.33 9.50 3.97
N LEU A 172 -9.83 9.54 2.73
CA LEU A 172 -8.46 9.13 2.42
C LEU A 172 -7.50 10.17 3.00
N VAL A 173 -6.72 9.76 4.00
CA VAL A 173 -5.79 10.63 4.74
C VAL A 173 -4.35 10.37 4.32
N ASN A 174 -4.01 9.11 4.03
CA ASN A 174 -2.67 8.70 3.66
C ASN A 174 -2.69 7.90 2.36
N PHE A 175 -1.95 8.37 1.38
CA PHE A 175 -1.80 7.73 0.08
C PHE A 175 -0.33 7.59 -0.28
N SER A 176 0.10 6.36 -0.58
CA SER A 176 1.48 6.05 -0.96
C SER A 176 1.54 5.26 -2.27
N LEU A 177 2.36 5.75 -3.20
CA LEU A 177 2.72 5.11 -4.47
C LEU A 177 4.21 4.79 -4.46
N ILE A 178 4.56 3.50 -4.47
CA ILE A 178 5.96 3.04 -4.42
C ILE A 178 6.24 2.17 -5.64
N GLY A 179 6.93 2.69 -6.65
CA GLY A 179 7.11 2.00 -7.93
C GLY A 179 5.79 1.59 -8.58
N ALA A 180 4.71 2.29 -8.25
CA ALA A 180 3.35 1.85 -8.51
C ALA A 180 2.66 2.63 -9.61
N TYR A 181 3.29 3.68 -10.16
CA TYR A 181 2.73 4.55 -11.19
C TYR A 181 3.61 4.52 -12.44
N HIS A 182 3.02 4.45 -13.64
CA HIS A 182 3.79 4.27 -14.88
C HIS A 182 3.66 5.39 -15.91
N ASP A 183 2.69 6.29 -15.78
CA ASP A 183 2.57 7.46 -16.66
C ASP A 183 3.64 8.52 -16.36
N LYS A 184 3.90 9.38 -17.34
CA LYS A 184 4.82 10.51 -17.21
C LYS A 184 4.24 11.68 -16.43
N ASP A 185 2.93 11.86 -16.57
CA ASP A 185 2.20 12.98 -15.98
C ASP A 185 1.34 12.48 -14.83
N MET A 186 1.36 13.21 -13.72
CA MET A 186 0.47 12.98 -12.59
C MET A 186 -0.29 14.27 -12.27
N ILE A 187 -1.60 14.25 -12.49
CA ILE A 187 -2.45 15.44 -12.37
C ILE A 187 -3.44 15.26 -11.23
N PHE A 188 -3.39 16.18 -10.27
CA PHE A 188 -4.38 16.31 -9.20
C PHE A 188 -5.36 17.41 -9.62
N THR A 189 -6.57 16.99 -10.01
CA THR A 189 -7.59 17.90 -10.53
C THR A 189 -8.26 18.70 -9.42
N GLU A 190 -8.96 19.77 -9.79
CA GLU A 190 -9.77 20.56 -8.86
C GLU A 190 -10.69 19.68 -8.00
N GLY A 191 -10.74 19.96 -6.71
CA GLY A 191 -11.54 19.23 -5.72
C GLY A 191 -11.09 17.79 -5.41
N SER A 192 -10.00 17.30 -6.03
CA SER A 192 -9.50 15.95 -5.77
C SER A 192 -8.81 15.84 -4.41
N PHE A 193 -8.99 14.69 -3.76
CA PHE A 193 -8.35 14.31 -2.50
C PHE A 193 -8.59 15.31 -1.35
N PRO A 194 -9.86 15.58 -0.97
CA PRO A 194 -10.20 16.68 -0.06
C PRO A 194 -9.63 16.51 1.36
N THR A 195 -9.42 15.27 1.83
CA THR A 195 -8.95 14.97 3.18
C THR A 195 -7.52 14.44 3.24
N LEU A 196 -6.81 14.41 2.11
CA LEU A 196 -5.48 13.81 2.06
C LEU A 196 -4.51 14.70 2.83
N ARG A 197 -3.80 14.11 3.80
CA ARG A 197 -2.80 14.81 4.61
C ARG A 197 -1.39 14.39 4.26
N LYS A 198 -1.21 13.16 3.79
CA LYS A 198 0.09 12.59 3.47
C LYS A 198 0.08 11.93 2.10
N LEU A 199 0.94 12.44 1.23
CA LEU A 199 1.21 11.86 -0.09
C LEU A 199 2.67 11.41 -0.13
N THR A 200 2.90 10.18 -0.55
CA THR A 200 4.25 9.63 -0.74
C THR A 200 4.37 9.09 -2.16
N LEU A 201 5.29 9.66 -2.92
CA LEU A 201 5.65 9.24 -4.27
C LEU A 201 7.10 8.76 -4.24
N GLU A 202 7.30 7.45 -4.35
CA GLU A 202 8.64 6.86 -4.29
C GLU A 202 8.91 5.93 -5.47
N GLY A 203 10.10 6.05 -6.07
CA GLY A 203 10.58 5.12 -7.08
C GLY A 203 9.71 5.11 -8.33
N LEU A 204 9.29 6.29 -8.80
CA LEU A 204 8.47 6.46 -10.00
C LEU A 204 9.38 6.94 -11.14
N PRO A 205 10.10 6.04 -11.84
CA PRO A 205 11.16 6.43 -12.77
C PRO A 205 10.64 7.12 -14.03
N ASN A 206 9.38 6.92 -14.43
CA ASN A 206 8.83 7.55 -15.63
C ASN A 206 8.22 8.93 -15.37
N LEU A 207 7.96 9.26 -14.09
CA LEU A 207 7.23 10.46 -13.71
C LEU A 207 8.11 11.69 -13.95
N SER A 208 7.74 12.52 -14.93
CA SER A 208 8.46 13.74 -15.29
C SER A 208 7.67 15.02 -14.99
N HIS A 209 6.35 14.93 -14.85
CA HIS A 209 5.50 16.08 -14.56
C HIS A 209 4.48 15.78 -13.47
N ILE A 210 4.32 16.75 -12.55
CA ILE A 210 3.26 16.76 -11.55
C ILE A 210 2.52 18.10 -11.67
N ALA A 211 1.19 18.06 -11.69
CA ALA A 211 0.35 19.24 -11.69
C ALA A 211 -0.68 19.20 -10.57
N PHE A 212 -0.72 20.26 -9.76
CA PHE A 212 -1.68 20.49 -8.70
C PHE A 212 -2.63 21.60 -9.13
N GLN A 213 -3.82 21.24 -9.60
CA GLN A 213 -4.84 22.24 -9.94
C GLN A 213 -5.36 22.95 -8.68
N GLN A 214 -5.96 24.12 -8.88
CA GLN A 214 -6.55 24.89 -7.80
C GLN A 214 -7.58 24.05 -7.04
N GLY A 215 -7.56 24.08 -5.71
CA GLY A 215 -8.53 23.37 -4.89
C GLY A 215 -8.30 21.86 -4.73
N CYS A 216 -7.21 21.30 -5.28
CA CYS A 216 -6.82 19.91 -4.99
C CYS A 216 -6.10 19.81 -3.64
N LEU A 217 -6.13 18.62 -3.02
CA LEU A 217 -5.27 18.28 -1.88
C LEU A 217 -5.35 19.30 -0.73
N MET A 218 -6.56 19.79 -0.44
CA MET A 218 -6.78 20.94 0.46
C MET A 218 -6.26 20.74 1.89
N ASP A 219 -6.24 19.50 2.38
CA ASP A 219 -5.77 19.16 3.74
C ASP A 219 -4.31 18.67 3.79
N GLN A 220 -3.57 18.78 2.69
CA GLN A 220 -2.24 18.18 2.52
C GLN A 220 -1.19 18.84 3.42
N ARG A 221 -0.48 18.02 4.21
CA ARG A 221 0.54 18.47 5.18
C ARG A 221 1.92 17.91 4.88
N ASP A 222 1.99 16.64 4.49
CA ASP A 222 3.24 15.92 4.30
C ASP A 222 3.36 15.44 2.85
N LEU A 223 4.32 15.99 2.11
CA LEU A 223 4.67 15.53 0.77
C LEU A 223 6.06 14.88 0.80
N ALA A 224 6.13 13.59 0.48
CA ALA A 224 7.38 12.87 0.33
C ALA A 224 7.60 12.48 -1.13
N LEU A 225 8.72 12.93 -1.70
CA LEU A 225 9.19 12.59 -3.04
C LEU A 225 10.53 11.88 -2.93
N GLY A 226 10.67 10.73 -3.60
CA GLY A 226 11.98 10.10 -3.67
C GLY A 226 12.17 9.14 -4.81
N HIS A 227 13.40 9.07 -5.32
CA HIS A 227 13.76 8.23 -6.48
C HIS A 227 12.85 8.44 -7.70
N CYS A 228 12.33 9.66 -7.92
CA CYS A 228 11.63 10.07 -9.13
C CYS A 228 12.65 10.70 -10.08
N THR A 229 13.36 9.87 -10.85
CA THR A 229 14.58 10.26 -11.57
C THR A 229 14.36 11.20 -12.75
N GLU A 230 13.17 11.18 -13.36
CA GLU A 230 12.83 12.03 -14.50
C GLU A 230 12.11 13.33 -14.09
N LEU A 231 11.79 13.50 -12.80
CA LEU A 231 11.17 14.70 -12.27
C LEU A 231 12.24 15.77 -12.02
N THR A 232 12.60 16.51 -13.07
CA THR A 232 13.65 17.56 -13.07
C THR A 232 13.09 18.98 -12.93
N GLU A 233 11.79 19.16 -13.16
CA GLU A 233 11.06 20.41 -13.02
C GLU A 233 10.23 20.44 -11.74
N THR A 234 10.02 21.65 -11.19
CA THR A 234 9.14 21.84 -10.03
C THR A 234 7.69 21.54 -10.40
N PRO A 235 6.88 20.92 -9.52
CA PRO A 235 5.47 20.65 -9.81
C PRO A 235 4.71 21.93 -10.17
N LEU A 236 3.86 21.86 -11.20
CA LEU A 236 2.99 22.97 -11.56
C LEU A 236 1.90 23.14 -10.49
N GLY A 237 1.60 24.38 -10.09
CA GLY A 237 0.57 24.66 -9.10
C GLY A 237 0.96 24.28 -7.68
N MET A 238 2.25 24.17 -7.38
CA MET A 238 2.76 23.89 -6.03
C MET A 238 2.24 24.90 -4.99
N GLU A 239 2.04 26.15 -5.41
CA GLU A 239 1.43 27.24 -4.64
C GLU A 239 -0.03 26.98 -4.22
N ASN A 240 -0.72 26.04 -4.87
CA ASN A 240 -2.08 25.63 -4.50
C ASN A 240 -2.10 24.78 -3.22
N LEU A 241 -0.96 24.19 -2.82
CA LEU A 241 -0.84 23.34 -1.64
C LEU A 241 -0.54 24.16 -0.37
N LYS A 242 -1.51 24.99 0.03
CA LYS A 242 -1.36 26.03 1.06
C LYS A 242 -1.05 25.55 2.48
N HIS A 243 -1.27 24.26 2.77
CA HIS A 243 -1.19 23.70 4.13
C HIS A 243 0.00 22.76 4.33
N ILE A 244 0.94 22.70 3.38
CA ILE A 244 2.14 21.87 3.50
C ILE A 244 2.97 22.33 4.70
N GLN A 245 3.33 21.36 5.55
CA GLN A 245 4.16 21.54 6.73
C GLN A 245 5.53 20.86 6.53
N ASN A 246 5.54 19.69 5.89
CA ASN A 246 6.75 18.92 5.68
C ASN A 246 6.89 18.51 4.22
N MET A 247 8.06 18.77 3.65
CA MET A 247 8.46 18.24 2.35
C MET A 247 9.74 17.41 2.53
N GLU A 248 9.64 16.11 2.26
CA GLU A 248 10.77 15.18 2.33
C GLU A 248 11.23 14.83 0.91
N LEU A 249 12.50 15.12 0.61
CA LEU A 249 13.12 14.79 -0.68
C LEU A 249 14.25 13.79 -0.47
N PHE A 250 14.29 12.69 -1.23
CA PHE A 250 15.37 11.71 -1.11
C PHE A 250 15.70 11.01 -2.43
N GLY A 251 16.97 11.07 -2.85
CA GLY A 251 17.37 10.51 -4.15
C GLY A 251 16.65 11.16 -5.34
N MET A 252 16.38 12.47 -5.24
CA MET A 252 15.80 13.29 -6.30
C MET A 252 16.90 13.87 -7.20
N PRO A 253 16.61 14.21 -8.48
CA PRO A 253 17.56 14.90 -9.36
C PRO A 253 18.06 16.22 -8.75
N SER A 254 19.33 16.54 -8.98
CA SER A 254 19.96 17.77 -8.48
C SER A 254 19.28 19.04 -9.00
N GLU A 255 18.84 19.00 -10.25
CA GLU A 255 18.15 20.07 -10.98
C GLU A 255 16.84 20.43 -10.29
N PHE A 256 16.07 19.41 -9.92
CA PHE A 256 14.81 19.56 -9.18
C PHE A 256 15.03 20.22 -7.81
N VAL A 257 16.01 19.71 -7.06
CA VAL A 257 16.35 20.24 -5.73
C VAL A 257 16.88 21.67 -5.82
N GLY A 258 17.66 21.99 -6.85
CA GLY A 258 18.15 23.35 -7.11
C GLY A 258 17.01 24.33 -7.36
N LYS A 259 16.12 24.03 -8.30
CA LYS A 259 14.97 24.88 -8.64
C LYS A 259 14.02 25.11 -7.47
N LEU A 260 13.76 24.07 -6.66
CA LEU A 260 12.92 24.22 -5.47
C LEU A 260 13.52 25.20 -4.44
N LYS A 261 14.84 25.16 -4.24
CA LYS A 261 15.54 26.07 -3.32
C LYS A 261 15.54 27.50 -3.82
N GLU A 262 15.73 27.72 -5.12
CA GLU A 262 15.67 29.05 -5.74
C GLU A 262 14.28 29.69 -5.57
N GLN A 263 13.22 28.87 -5.62
CA GLN A 263 11.84 29.33 -5.44
C GLN A 263 11.45 29.56 -3.97
N ASN A 264 12.17 28.98 -3.00
CA ASN A 264 11.84 29.06 -1.58
C ASN A 264 13.10 29.36 -0.74
N SER A 265 13.52 30.63 -0.74
CA SER A 265 14.72 31.10 -0.06
C SER A 265 14.76 30.91 1.48
N ASP A 266 13.64 30.50 2.11
CA ASP A 266 13.50 30.35 3.58
C ASP A 266 12.95 28.97 4.04
N ALA A 267 12.74 27.99 3.15
CA ALA A 267 12.19 26.70 3.57
C ALA A 267 13.27 25.77 4.15
N GLU A 268 13.12 25.35 5.43
CA GLU A 268 13.94 24.31 6.03
C GLU A 268 13.69 22.95 5.34
N TYR A 269 14.48 22.65 4.33
CA TYR A 269 14.46 21.36 3.66
C TYR A 269 15.21 20.32 4.48
N HIS A 270 14.48 19.41 5.12
CA HIS A 270 15.10 18.30 5.82
C HIS A 270 15.56 17.25 4.79
N ASN A 271 16.88 17.16 4.57
CA ASN A 271 17.50 16.05 3.85
C ASN A 271 17.70 14.90 4.84
N PRO A 272 16.94 13.80 4.76
CA PRO A 272 17.01 12.75 5.76
C PRO A 272 18.11 11.73 5.47
N ALA A 273 19.13 12.07 4.67
CA ALA A 273 20.28 11.19 4.41
C ALA A 273 21.00 10.67 5.67
N SER A 274 20.80 11.32 6.83
CA SER A 274 21.28 10.88 8.15
C SER A 274 20.33 9.94 8.90
N SER A 275 19.11 9.71 8.40
CA SER A 275 18.17 8.78 9.00
C SER A 275 18.50 7.35 8.58
N ASP A 276 18.66 6.46 9.58
CA ASP A 276 18.84 5.02 9.41
C ASP A 276 17.85 4.41 8.39
N PHE A 277 16.67 5.02 8.22
CA PHE A 277 15.66 4.67 7.23
C PHE A 277 16.21 4.64 5.79
N TYR A 278 17.02 5.63 5.41
CA TYR A 278 17.54 5.80 4.06
C TYR A 278 18.88 5.08 3.84
N GLN A 279 19.53 4.59 4.90
CA GLN A 279 20.70 3.71 4.75
C GLN A 279 20.32 2.23 4.50
N ALA A 280 19.03 1.87 4.61
CA ALA A 280 18.56 0.52 4.34
C ALA A 280 18.53 0.20 2.83
N PRO A 281 18.89 -1.03 2.41
CA PRO A 281 18.64 -1.55 1.06
C PRO A 281 17.18 -1.34 0.61
N ARG A 282 16.94 -1.12 -0.70
CA ARG A 282 15.59 -0.78 -1.26
C ARG A 282 14.46 -1.71 -0.79
N PHE A 283 14.72 -3.01 -0.61
CA PHE A 283 13.73 -3.97 -0.11
C PHE A 283 13.42 -3.83 1.40
N LEU A 284 14.30 -3.19 2.18
CA LEU A 284 14.12 -2.89 3.61
C LEU A 284 13.49 -1.51 3.88
N ARG A 285 13.53 -0.58 2.90
CA ARG A 285 12.80 0.70 3.00
C ARG A 285 11.28 0.52 2.94
N LEU A 286 10.83 -0.47 2.16
CA LEU A 286 9.46 -0.96 2.07
C LEU A 286 8.83 -1.33 3.43
N THR A 287 9.64 -1.79 4.39
CA THR A 287 9.19 -2.27 5.70
C THR A 287 9.42 -1.27 6.83
N ARG A 288 10.50 -0.47 6.80
CA ARG A 288 10.77 0.54 7.83
C ARG A 288 9.71 1.67 7.87
N PHE A 289 8.93 1.88 6.79
CA PHE A 289 7.95 2.97 6.72
C PHE A 289 6.66 2.61 7.47
N VAL A 290 6.48 1.33 7.79
CA VAL A 290 5.35 0.81 8.58
C VAL A 290 5.43 1.27 10.04
N GLU A 291 6.64 1.47 10.58
CA GLU A 291 6.83 1.90 11.97
C GLU A 291 6.65 3.42 12.15
N ARG A 292 7.00 4.23 11.14
CA ARG A 292 6.85 5.70 11.21
C ARG A 292 5.41 6.20 11.08
N ASN A 293 4.48 5.34 10.64
CA ASN A 293 3.08 5.70 10.36
C ASN A 293 2.08 4.87 11.19
N ARG A 294 2.47 4.42 12.38
CA ARG A 294 1.52 3.93 13.40
C ARG A 294 0.74 5.09 13.99
#